data_AF-A0A8D8CBQ9-F1
#
_entry.id   AF-A0A8D8CBQ9-F1
#
_cell.length_a   1.000
_cell.length_b   1.000
_cell.length_c   1.000
_cell.angle_alpha   90.00
_cell.angle_beta   90.00
_cell.angle_gamma   90.00
#
_symmetry.space_group_name_H-M   'P 1'
#
loop_
_entity.id
_entity.type
_entity.pdbx_description
1 polymer ?
#
loop_
_entity_poly.entity_id
_entity_poly.type
_entity_poly.pdbx_seq_one_letter_code
_entity_poly.pdbx_strand_id
1 'polypeptide(L)'
;MADSYYQGDYIKHPVLYELSHKYGLTDNLPESLLPNRLEEIKEAIRREIRKELKIKEGAEKLREVATDRRSLSDVASIVKKSNNKLAELKSELHELESQIILTQGNSVSSSNGQDMLPSPVTQSAQGVGGQQSGGDLTPNDKLLVSLEKQLSIETKVKNGAENMIQSISSGHHGRDKKLLAEAHQMLADSKAKIEFLRLRILKVRQNKLNNKVAEENGEGRPRELENSLEDRIDELRHRLRIEAAVVDGAKNVIRTLQSTKTIDKKALQEAQTRLSESSRKLDLL
;
A
#
# COMPACT_ATOMS: atom_id res chain seq x y z
N MET A 1 -15.65 -37.19 28.72
CA MET A 1 -14.76 -36.09 29.14
C MET A 1 -13.98 -35.57 27.92
N ALA A 2 -14.67 -35.29 26.79
CA ALA A 2 -14.04 -34.94 25.51
C ALA A 2 -14.53 -33.60 24.90
N ASP A 3 -15.55 -32.96 25.48
CA ASP A 3 -16.17 -31.76 24.89
C ASP A 3 -15.49 -30.43 25.26
N SER A 4 -14.52 -30.43 26.18
CA SER A 4 -13.95 -29.18 26.70
C SER A 4 -12.78 -28.61 25.87
N TYR A 5 -12.23 -29.36 24.91
CA TYR A 5 -11.13 -28.88 24.07
C TYR A 5 -11.60 -28.18 22.79
N TYR A 6 -12.79 -28.51 22.28
CA TYR A 6 -13.34 -27.90 21.07
C TYR A 6 -13.73 -26.43 21.24
N GLN A 7 -14.05 -26.03 22.47
CA GLN A 7 -14.53 -24.68 22.73
C GLN A 7 -13.38 -23.65 22.73
N GLY A 8 -12.14 -24.05 23.00
CA GLY A 8 -10.98 -23.15 23.06
C GLY A 8 -10.47 -22.69 21.70
N ASP A 9 -10.43 -23.58 20.71
CA ASP A 9 -9.88 -23.28 19.38
C ASP A 9 -10.90 -22.56 18.47
N TYR A 10 -12.20 -22.82 18.66
CA TYR A 10 -13.28 -22.05 18.02
C TYR A 10 -13.24 -20.56 18.42
N ILE A 11 -12.84 -20.27 19.67
CA ILE A 11 -12.72 -18.90 20.18
C ILE A 11 -11.53 -18.17 19.54
N LYS A 12 -10.45 -18.88 19.19
CA LYS A 12 -9.26 -18.27 18.59
C LYS A 12 -9.37 -18.07 17.09
N HIS A 13 -9.93 -19.05 16.36
CA HIS A 13 -9.97 -19.02 14.88
C HIS A 13 -11.32 -19.46 14.29
N PRO A 14 -12.41 -18.71 14.52
CA PRO A 14 -13.77 -19.10 14.08
C PRO A 14 -13.90 -19.27 12.56
N VAL A 15 -13.34 -18.33 11.79
CA VAL A 15 -13.37 -18.38 10.31
C VAL A 15 -12.61 -19.58 9.74
N LEU A 16 -11.47 -19.95 10.33
CA LEU A 16 -10.70 -21.13 9.94
C LEU A 16 -11.51 -22.42 10.16
N TYR A 17 -12.26 -22.50 11.26
CA TYR A 17 -13.07 -23.66 11.58
C TYR A 17 -14.26 -23.81 10.63
N GLU A 18 -15.01 -22.72 10.40
CA GLU A 18 -16.14 -22.71 9.47
C GLU A 18 -15.72 -23.08 8.04
N LEU A 19 -14.62 -22.50 7.55
CA LEU A 19 -14.11 -22.78 6.21
C LEU A 19 -13.46 -24.18 6.13
N SER A 20 -12.77 -24.65 7.17
CA SER A 20 -12.24 -26.02 7.22
C SER A 20 -13.34 -27.05 7.08
N HIS A 21 -14.43 -26.89 7.83
CA HIS A 21 -15.60 -27.76 7.76
C HIS A 21 -16.26 -27.69 6.38
N LYS A 22 -16.40 -26.48 5.81
CA LYS A 22 -16.99 -26.28 4.48
C LYS A 22 -16.18 -26.93 3.36
N TYR A 23 -14.85 -26.89 3.43
CA TYR A 23 -13.96 -27.46 2.42
C TYR A 23 -13.51 -28.90 2.73
N GLY A 24 -14.06 -29.52 3.80
CA GLY A 24 -13.85 -30.93 4.14
C GLY A 24 -12.44 -31.26 4.65
N LEU A 25 -11.79 -30.30 5.29
CA LEU A 25 -10.43 -30.45 5.81
C LEU A 25 -10.49 -30.73 7.33
N THR A 26 -9.63 -31.61 7.86
CA THR A 26 -9.71 -32.15 9.24
C THR A 26 -9.32 -31.16 10.35
N ASP A 27 -10.06 -31.12 11.46
CA ASP A 27 -9.92 -30.09 12.52
C ASP A 27 -8.80 -30.34 13.56
N ASN A 28 -8.06 -31.45 13.47
CA ASN A 28 -7.15 -31.91 14.53
C ASN A 28 -5.66 -31.77 14.16
N LEU A 29 -5.19 -30.56 13.81
CA LEU A 29 -3.78 -30.33 13.46
C LEU A 29 -3.12 -29.33 14.43
N PRO A 30 -1.87 -29.60 14.89
CA PRO A 30 -1.14 -28.69 15.78
C PRO A 30 -1.00 -27.28 15.17
N GLU A 31 -0.95 -26.27 16.04
CA GLU A 31 -0.83 -24.83 15.74
C GLU A 31 0.32 -24.52 14.72
N SER A 32 1.35 -25.37 14.68
CA SER A 32 2.47 -25.30 13.74
C SER A 32 2.10 -25.57 12.26
N LEU A 33 0.98 -26.23 11.99
CA LEU A 33 0.49 -26.54 10.65
C LEU A 33 -0.63 -25.61 10.17
N LEU A 34 -1.05 -24.65 11.00
CA LEU A 34 -2.07 -23.65 10.65
C LEU A 34 -1.73 -22.86 9.37
N PRO A 35 -0.47 -22.43 9.10
CA PRO A 35 -0.15 -21.71 7.88
C PRO A 35 -0.36 -22.56 6.61
N ASN A 36 0.00 -23.84 6.66
CA ASN A 36 -0.20 -24.77 5.54
C ASN A 36 -1.69 -25.01 5.29
N ARG A 37 -2.46 -25.12 6.37
CA ARG A 37 -3.91 -25.32 6.32
C ARG A 37 -4.65 -24.10 5.77
N LEU A 38 -4.28 -22.90 6.19
CA LEU A 38 -4.82 -21.65 5.67
C LEU A 38 -4.54 -21.52 4.17
N GLU A 39 -3.34 -21.90 3.70
CA GLU A 39 -3.02 -21.89 2.26
C GLU A 39 -3.78 -22.97 1.48
N GLU A 40 -4.07 -24.13 2.09
CA GLU A 40 -4.88 -25.19 1.46
C GLU A 40 -6.35 -24.77 1.28
N ILE A 41 -6.97 -24.16 2.30
CA ILE A 41 -8.33 -23.61 2.22
C ILE A 41 -8.38 -22.48 1.18
N LYS A 42 -7.38 -21.60 1.18
CA LYS A 42 -7.25 -20.51 0.22
C LYS A 42 -7.16 -21.02 -1.22
N GLU A 43 -6.38 -22.07 -1.46
CA GLU A 43 -6.29 -22.67 -2.80
C GLU A 43 -7.56 -23.43 -3.17
N ALA A 44 -8.28 -24.02 -2.20
CA ALA A 44 -9.61 -24.60 -2.43
C ALA A 44 -10.63 -23.54 -2.89
N ILE A 45 -10.70 -22.39 -2.21
CA ILE A 45 -11.56 -21.27 -2.60
C ILE A 45 -11.17 -20.75 -4.00
N ARG A 46 -9.87 -20.56 -4.27
CA ARG A 46 -9.38 -20.13 -5.60
C ARG A 46 -9.75 -21.13 -6.71
N ARG A 47 -9.69 -22.43 -6.43
CA ARG A 47 -10.10 -23.47 -7.38
C ARG A 47 -11.59 -23.37 -7.68
N GLU A 48 -12.42 -23.16 -6.68
CA GLU A 48 -13.87 -22.99 -6.85
C GLU A 48 -14.20 -21.70 -7.62
N ILE A 49 -13.50 -20.60 -7.38
CA ILE A 49 -13.62 -19.36 -8.18
C ILE A 49 -13.31 -19.62 -9.66
N ARG A 50 -12.20 -20.32 -9.96
CA ARG A 50 -11.83 -20.65 -11.35
C ARG A 50 -12.90 -21.54 -12.00
N LYS A 51 -13.45 -22.52 -11.27
CA LYS A 51 -14.51 -23.40 -11.75
C LYS A 51 -15.78 -22.61 -12.04
N GLU A 52 -16.18 -21.72 -11.14
CA GLU A 52 -17.37 -20.90 -11.27
C GLU A 52 -17.26 -19.89 -12.43
N LEU A 53 -16.08 -19.28 -12.63
CA LEU A 53 -15.80 -18.44 -13.80
C LEU A 53 -15.97 -19.21 -15.11
N LYS A 54 -15.49 -20.45 -15.20
CA LYS A 54 -15.69 -21.29 -16.39
C LYS A 54 -17.17 -21.61 -16.63
N ILE A 55 -17.95 -21.83 -15.58
CA ILE A 55 -19.41 -22.03 -15.68
C ILE A 55 -20.07 -20.75 -16.22
N LYS A 56 -19.70 -19.58 -15.67
CA LYS A 56 -20.20 -18.29 -16.14
C LYS A 56 -19.84 -18.04 -17.61
N GLU A 57 -18.59 -18.23 -18.00
CA GLU A 57 -18.16 -18.10 -19.40
C GLU A 57 -18.90 -19.05 -20.33
N GLY A 58 -19.12 -20.30 -19.91
CA GLY A 58 -19.93 -21.26 -20.64
C GLY A 58 -21.38 -20.82 -20.80
N ALA A 59 -22.00 -20.29 -19.74
CA ALA A 59 -23.35 -19.76 -19.76
C ALA A 59 -23.47 -18.52 -20.67
N GLU A 60 -22.48 -17.62 -20.64
CA GLU A 60 -22.41 -16.45 -21.52
C GLU A 60 -22.34 -16.87 -23.00
N LYS A 61 -21.49 -17.84 -23.35
CA LYS A 61 -21.42 -18.41 -24.70
C LYS A 61 -22.74 -19.09 -25.12
N LEU A 62 -23.38 -19.81 -24.21
CA LEU A 62 -24.72 -20.37 -24.45
C LEU A 62 -25.76 -19.28 -24.69
N ARG A 63 -25.64 -18.12 -24.03
CA ARG A 63 -26.52 -16.97 -24.23
C ARG A 63 -26.39 -16.38 -25.64
N GLU A 64 -25.19 -16.39 -26.21
CA GLU A 64 -24.93 -15.87 -27.57
C GLU A 64 -25.59 -16.73 -28.66
N VAL A 65 -25.66 -18.04 -28.45
CA VAL A 65 -26.22 -18.99 -29.44
C VAL A 65 -27.69 -19.33 -29.19
N ALA A 66 -28.22 -19.02 -28.00
CA ALA A 66 -29.60 -19.26 -27.62
C ALA A 66 -30.55 -18.27 -28.33
N THR A 67 -31.58 -18.80 -28.98
CA THR A 67 -32.59 -18.01 -29.71
C THR A 67 -33.98 -18.10 -29.08
N ASP A 68 -34.27 -19.17 -28.34
CA ASP A 68 -35.56 -19.38 -27.72
C ASP A 68 -35.67 -18.68 -26.34
N ARG A 69 -36.88 -18.21 -26.02
CA ARG A 69 -37.14 -17.42 -24.81
C ARG A 69 -36.90 -18.21 -23.52
N ARG A 70 -37.07 -19.54 -23.55
CA ARG A 70 -36.91 -20.39 -22.37
C ARG A 70 -35.43 -20.59 -22.05
N SER A 71 -34.61 -20.97 -23.03
CA SER A 71 -33.17 -21.12 -22.86
C SER A 71 -32.49 -19.81 -22.44
N LEU A 72 -32.90 -18.67 -23.00
CA LEU A 72 -32.39 -17.36 -22.59
C LEU A 72 -32.69 -17.06 -21.11
N SER A 73 -33.88 -17.43 -20.63
CA SER A 73 -34.26 -17.29 -19.22
C SER A 73 -33.46 -18.22 -18.31
N ASP A 74 -33.28 -19.47 -18.71
CA ASP A 74 -32.51 -20.46 -17.94
C ASP A 74 -31.03 -20.07 -17.85
N VAL A 75 -30.44 -19.62 -18.97
CA VAL A 75 -29.08 -19.09 -19.03
C VAL A 75 -28.92 -17.83 -18.17
N ALA A 76 -29.89 -16.90 -18.20
CA ALA A 76 -29.86 -15.72 -17.34
C ALA A 76 -29.90 -16.09 -15.85
N SER A 77 -30.68 -17.12 -15.47
CA SER A 77 -30.71 -17.65 -14.11
C SER A 77 -29.36 -18.26 -13.70
N ILE A 78 -28.71 -19.02 -14.60
CA ILE A 78 -27.37 -19.58 -14.37
C ILE A 78 -26.34 -18.46 -14.18
N VAL A 79 -26.32 -17.46 -15.05
CA VAL A 79 -25.39 -16.31 -14.94
C VAL A 79 -25.61 -15.56 -13.62
N LYS A 80 -26.87 -15.34 -13.22
CA LYS A 80 -27.19 -14.70 -11.93
C LYS A 80 -26.70 -15.52 -10.73
N LYS A 81 -26.97 -16.83 -10.71
CA LYS A 81 -26.49 -17.73 -9.65
C LYS A 81 -24.96 -17.76 -9.59
N SER A 82 -24.31 -17.82 -10.73
CA SER A 82 -22.85 -17.85 -10.83
C SER A 82 -22.21 -16.53 -10.35
N ASN A 83 -22.83 -15.39 -10.65
CA ASN A 83 -22.40 -14.09 -10.12
C ASN A 83 -22.50 -14.01 -8.60
N ASN A 84 -23.60 -14.48 -8.02
CA ASN A 84 -23.78 -14.51 -6.56
C ASN A 84 -22.74 -15.43 -5.90
N LYS A 85 -22.56 -16.64 -6.42
CA LYS A 85 -21.56 -17.58 -5.90
C LYS A 85 -20.13 -17.02 -6.03
N LEU A 86 -19.81 -16.31 -7.10
CA LEU A 86 -18.53 -15.61 -7.23
C LEU A 86 -18.35 -14.50 -6.20
N ALA A 87 -19.41 -13.78 -5.84
CA ALA A 87 -19.35 -12.76 -4.80
C ALA A 87 -19.09 -13.38 -3.41
N GLU A 88 -19.81 -14.46 -3.08
CA GLU A 88 -19.63 -15.23 -1.85
C GLU A 88 -18.20 -15.79 -1.73
N LEU A 89 -17.71 -16.48 -2.77
CA LEU A 89 -16.36 -17.06 -2.77
C LEU A 89 -15.27 -15.98 -2.64
N LYS A 90 -15.47 -14.80 -3.23
CA LYS A 90 -14.54 -13.67 -3.06
C LYS A 90 -14.58 -13.10 -1.65
N SER A 91 -15.76 -13.06 -1.02
CA SER A 91 -15.91 -12.65 0.37
C SER A 91 -15.19 -13.61 1.31
N GLU A 92 -15.40 -14.93 1.14
CA GLU A 92 -14.72 -15.96 1.92
C GLU A 92 -13.20 -15.90 1.77
N LEU A 93 -12.71 -15.70 0.54
CA LEU A 93 -11.28 -15.54 0.29
C LEU A 93 -10.72 -14.31 1.01
N HIS A 94 -11.45 -13.20 0.97
CA HIS A 94 -11.05 -11.96 1.63
C HIS A 94 -11.04 -12.08 3.15
N GLU A 95 -12.06 -12.73 3.72
CA GLU A 95 -12.17 -13.00 5.14
C GLU A 95 -11.03 -13.89 5.65
N LEU A 96 -10.71 -14.95 4.90
CA LEU A 96 -9.56 -15.82 5.18
C LEU A 96 -8.23 -15.07 5.09
N GLU A 97 -8.03 -14.25 4.06
CA GLU A 97 -6.83 -13.42 3.90
C GLU A 97 -6.69 -12.40 5.04
N SER A 98 -7.79 -11.79 5.48
CA SER A 98 -7.83 -10.90 6.66
C SER A 98 -7.43 -11.65 7.93
N GLN A 99 -7.95 -12.86 8.15
CA GLN A 99 -7.61 -13.66 9.31
C GLN A 99 -6.14 -14.12 9.30
N ILE A 100 -5.56 -14.44 8.14
CA ILE A 100 -4.13 -14.71 7.99
C ILE A 100 -3.29 -13.51 8.45
N ILE A 101 -3.67 -12.31 8.02
CA ILE A 101 -2.97 -11.06 8.39
C ILE A 101 -3.09 -10.79 9.90
N LEU A 102 -4.28 -10.95 10.48
CA LEU A 102 -4.53 -10.78 11.92
C LEU A 102 -3.77 -11.82 12.76
N THR A 103 -3.75 -13.08 12.33
CA THR A 103 -3.07 -14.17 13.06
C THR A 103 -1.55 -14.07 12.94
N GLN A 104 -1.02 -13.74 11.76
CA GLN A 104 0.42 -13.46 11.59
C GLN A 104 0.83 -12.17 12.31
N GLY A 105 -0.07 -11.18 12.41
CA GLY A 105 0.11 -9.96 13.20
C GLY A 105 0.06 -10.17 14.72
N ASN A 106 -0.64 -11.21 15.21
CA ASN A 106 -0.67 -11.55 16.63
C ASN A 106 0.44 -12.52 17.08
N SER A 107 1.03 -13.31 16.16
CA SER A 107 2.22 -14.14 16.47
C SER A 107 3.49 -13.34 16.75
N VAL A 108 3.48 -12.01 16.58
CA VAL A 108 4.58 -11.11 16.97
C VAL A 108 4.34 -10.40 18.32
N SER A 109 3.25 -10.69 19.04
CA SER A 109 2.98 -10.09 20.37
C SER A 109 3.80 -10.71 21.51
N SER A 110 4.93 -11.37 21.22
CA SER A 110 5.98 -11.67 22.21
C SER A 110 7.37 -11.32 21.69
N SER A 111 7.53 -10.21 20.97
CA SER A 111 8.78 -9.44 20.99
C SER A 111 8.60 -8.13 20.24
N ASN A 112 8.62 -7.04 21.00
CA ASN A 112 8.93 -5.65 20.64
C ASN A 112 8.46 -5.11 19.28
N GLY A 113 7.60 -4.08 19.38
CA GLY A 113 6.89 -3.51 18.26
C GLY A 113 7.73 -2.76 17.23
N GLN A 114 7.14 -2.60 16.06
CA GLN A 114 7.22 -1.35 15.31
C GLN A 114 6.09 -1.31 14.27
N ASP A 115 5.47 -0.15 14.17
CA ASP A 115 4.44 0.24 13.19
C ASP A 115 4.74 -0.24 11.77
N MET A 116 3.73 -0.76 11.05
CA MET A 116 3.57 -0.57 9.59
C MET A 116 2.20 -1.09 9.11
N LEU A 117 1.31 -0.17 8.74
CA LEU A 117 0.26 -0.34 7.72
C LEU A 117 0.88 -0.15 6.32
N PRO A 118 0.22 -0.41 5.16
CA PRO A 118 -1.00 -1.18 4.85
C PRO A 118 -0.97 -2.06 3.56
N SER A 119 -2.06 -2.83 3.37
CA SER A 119 -2.80 -3.11 2.11
C SER A 119 -2.38 -4.17 1.06
N PRO A 120 -3.38 -4.76 0.36
CA PRO A 120 -3.32 -6.11 -0.20
C PRO A 120 -3.13 -6.13 -1.72
N VAL A 121 -2.20 -6.95 -2.22
CA VAL A 121 -2.19 -7.40 -3.62
C VAL A 121 -1.88 -8.89 -3.64
N THR A 122 -2.92 -9.63 -4.05
CA THR A 122 -2.90 -11.00 -4.54
C THR A 122 -1.78 -11.24 -5.55
N GLN A 123 -1.11 -12.40 -5.46
CA GLN A 123 -0.80 -13.33 -6.57
C GLN A 123 0.17 -14.42 -6.07
N SER A 124 -0.30 -15.66 -5.92
CA SER A 124 -0.12 -16.74 -6.91
C SER A 124 1.36 -16.99 -7.22
N ALA A 125 1.92 -17.96 -6.51
CA ALA A 125 3.21 -18.54 -6.80
C ALA A 125 3.05 -19.67 -7.82
N GLN A 126 3.75 -19.55 -8.95
CA GLN A 126 4.26 -20.69 -9.67
C GLN A 126 5.71 -20.34 -10.01
N GLY A 127 6.63 -21.12 -9.45
CA GLY A 127 8.07 -20.93 -9.59
C GLY A 127 8.59 -21.34 -10.95
N VAL A 128 9.82 -20.89 -11.22
CA VAL A 128 11.02 -21.59 -11.74
C VAL A 128 12.01 -20.42 -11.90
N GLY A 129 13.05 -20.27 -11.10
CA GLY A 129 14.28 -21.07 -11.08
C GLY A 129 15.44 -20.08 -11.14
N GLY A 130 16.39 -20.17 -10.20
CA GLY A 130 17.48 -19.20 -10.07
C GLY A 130 18.13 -19.24 -8.71
N GLN A 131 18.76 -20.38 -8.44
CA GLN A 131 19.56 -20.67 -7.26
C GLN A 131 20.85 -19.81 -7.27
N GLN A 132 21.09 -19.03 -6.22
CA GLN A 132 22.45 -18.65 -5.78
C GLN A 132 22.45 -18.00 -4.38
N SER A 133 23.16 -18.68 -3.47
CA SER A 133 23.90 -18.17 -2.30
C SER A 133 23.15 -17.45 -1.16
N GLY A 134 22.81 -18.22 -0.12
CA GLY A 134 23.61 -18.23 1.12
C GLY A 134 23.82 -16.94 1.92
N GLY A 135 22.93 -15.97 1.86
CA GLY A 135 22.91 -14.83 2.79
C GLY A 135 21.47 -14.50 3.15
N ASP A 136 21.16 -14.39 4.44
CA ASP A 136 19.84 -14.01 4.91
C ASP A 136 19.52 -12.61 4.37
N LEU A 137 18.67 -12.54 3.33
CA LEU A 137 18.33 -11.28 2.68
C LEU A 137 17.70 -10.36 3.72
N THR A 138 18.30 -9.18 3.91
CA THR A 138 17.79 -8.22 4.88
C THR A 138 16.33 -7.86 4.54
N PRO A 139 15.51 -7.44 5.52
CA PRO A 139 14.13 -7.01 5.25
C PRO A 139 14.05 -5.96 4.13
N ASN A 140 15.06 -5.09 4.03
CA ASN A 140 15.21 -4.10 2.97
C ASN A 140 15.47 -4.72 1.58
N ASP A 141 16.18 -5.83 1.50
CA ASP A 141 16.41 -6.55 0.23
C ASP A 141 15.13 -7.21 -0.28
N LYS A 142 14.35 -7.82 0.62
CA LYS A 142 13.05 -8.40 0.28
C LYS A 142 12.08 -7.30 -0.20
N LEU A 143 12.07 -6.15 0.48
CA LEU A 143 11.29 -4.99 0.06
C LEU A 143 11.73 -4.45 -1.30
N LEU A 144 13.04 -4.34 -1.54
CA LEU A 144 13.60 -3.85 -2.80
C LEU A 144 13.20 -4.73 -3.97
N VAL A 145 13.34 -6.06 -3.83
CA VAL A 145 12.93 -7.04 -4.85
C VAL A 145 11.42 -6.95 -5.12
N SER A 146 10.61 -6.77 -4.08
CA SER A 146 9.16 -6.60 -4.23
C SER A 146 8.81 -5.32 -4.99
N LEU A 147 9.46 -4.20 -4.68
CA LEU A 147 9.26 -2.93 -5.39
C LEU A 147 9.71 -3.00 -6.85
N GLU A 148 10.82 -3.67 -7.14
CA GLU A 148 11.30 -3.91 -8.51
C GLU A 148 10.33 -4.77 -9.31
N LYS A 149 9.75 -5.81 -8.68
CA LYS A 149 8.69 -6.62 -9.29
C LYS A 149 7.46 -5.78 -9.59
N GLN A 150 7.01 -4.94 -8.65
CA GLN A 150 5.87 -4.04 -8.85
C GLN A 150 6.14 -3.05 -10.01
N LEU A 151 7.36 -2.51 -10.08
CA LEU A 151 7.80 -1.61 -11.15
C LEU A 151 7.77 -2.31 -12.52
N SER A 152 8.19 -3.57 -12.58
CA SER A 152 8.13 -4.39 -13.80
C SER A 152 6.68 -4.60 -14.26
N ILE A 153 5.76 -4.88 -13.34
CA ILE A 153 4.34 -5.04 -13.63
C ILE A 153 3.76 -3.74 -14.20
N GLU A 154 3.96 -2.61 -13.53
CA GLU A 154 3.43 -1.32 -13.99
C GLU A 154 4.06 -0.89 -15.33
N THR A 155 5.33 -1.25 -15.58
CA THR A 155 5.97 -1.05 -16.90
C THR A 155 5.28 -1.88 -17.99
N LYS A 156 4.89 -3.12 -17.72
CA LYS A 156 4.12 -3.96 -18.66
C LYS A 156 2.72 -3.40 -18.90
N VAL A 157 2.05 -2.91 -17.85
CA VAL A 157 0.74 -2.26 -17.98
C VAL A 157 0.84 -1.01 -18.85
N LYS A 158 1.85 -0.15 -18.59
CA LYS A 158 2.14 1.04 -19.38
C LYS A 158 2.37 0.71 -20.87
N ASN A 159 3.21 -0.28 -21.17
CA ASN A 159 3.44 -0.72 -22.56
C ASN A 159 2.18 -1.34 -23.18
N GLY A 160 1.38 -2.07 -22.41
CA GLY A 160 0.10 -2.64 -22.88
C GLY A 160 -0.91 -1.54 -23.26
N ALA A 161 -0.99 -0.48 -22.47
CA ALA A 161 -1.82 0.69 -22.77
C ALA A 161 -1.33 1.44 -24.02
N GLU A 162 -0.01 1.61 -24.19
CA GLU A 162 0.56 2.21 -25.40
C GLU A 162 0.25 1.39 -26.66
N ASN A 163 0.40 0.07 -26.61
CA ASN A 163 0.05 -0.83 -27.72
C ASN A 163 -1.44 -0.76 -28.05
N MET A 164 -2.29 -0.68 -27.02
CA MET A 164 -3.74 -0.52 -27.20
C MET A 164 -4.06 0.80 -27.91
N ILE A 165 -3.48 1.92 -27.46
CA ILE A 165 -3.63 3.23 -28.11
C ILE A 165 -3.15 3.19 -29.56
N GLN A 166 -1.99 2.58 -29.83
CA GLN A 166 -1.44 2.48 -31.18
C GLN A 166 -2.36 1.64 -32.09
N SER A 167 -2.83 0.49 -31.62
CA SER A 167 -3.74 -0.37 -32.38
C SER A 167 -5.08 0.30 -32.71
N ILE A 168 -5.66 1.04 -31.76
CA ILE A 168 -6.92 1.78 -31.94
C ILE A 168 -6.70 3.01 -32.84
N SER A 169 -5.56 3.70 -32.71
CA SER A 169 -5.25 4.89 -33.51
C SER A 169 -4.84 4.57 -34.96
N SER A 170 -4.31 3.37 -35.23
CA SER A 170 -3.91 2.93 -36.57
C SER A 170 -5.00 2.18 -37.35
N GLY A 171 -6.09 1.77 -36.69
CA GLY A 171 -7.21 1.08 -37.32
C GLY A 171 -8.12 2.02 -38.14
N HIS A 172 -8.50 1.60 -39.35
CA HIS A 172 -9.24 2.42 -40.34
C HIS A 172 -10.71 2.76 -39.98
N HIS A 173 -11.17 2.43 -38.77
CA HIS A 173 -12.53 2.69 -38.29
C HIS A 173 -12.51 3.12 -36.81
N GLY A 174 -12.41 4.44 -36.57
CA GLY A 174 -12.38 5.05 -35.23
C GLY A 174 -13.69 4.90 -34.43
N ARG A 175 -14.03 3.68 -33.99
CA ARG A 175 -15.31 3.39 -33.33
C ARG A 175 -15.25 3.32 -31.81
N ASP A 176 -14.10 3.08 -31.19
CA ASP A 176 -14.05 2.89 -29.74
C ASP A 176 -13.43 4.07 -29.00
N LYS A 177 -14.03 5.26 -29.16
CA LYS A 177 -13.64 6.48 -28.44
C LYS A 177 -13.57 6.27 -26.92
N LYS A 178 -14.45 5.41 -26.39
CA LYS A 178 -14.46 5.02 -24.97
C LYS A 178 -13.26 4.16 -24.60
N LEU A 179 -12.92 3.16 -25.42
CA LEU A 179 -11.76 2.29 -25.21
C LEU A 179 -10.45 3.08 -25.30
N LEU A 180 -10.37 4.03 -26.24
CA LEU A 180 -9.22 4.93 -26.36
C LEU A 180 -9.06 5.82 -25.12
N ALA A 181 -10.15 6.37 -24.60
CA ALA A 181 -10.13 7.15 -23.36
C ALA A 181 -9.69 6.31 -22.15
N GLU A 182 -10.17 5.07 -22.04
CA GLU A 182 -9.77 4.12 -20.99
C GLU A 182 -8.28 3.76 -21.10
N ALA A 183 -7.78 3.50 -22.31
CA ALA A 183 -6.37 3.22 -22.55
C ALA A 183 -5.48 4.43 -22.19
N HIS A 184 -5.92 5.66 -22.51
CA HIS A 184 -5.22 6.88 -22.08
C HIS A 184 -5.21 7.05 -20.56
N GLN A 185 -6.32 6.77 -19.88
CA GLN A 185 -6.38 6.83 -18.42
C GLN A 185 -5.44 5.79 -17.80
N MET A 186 -5.47 4.54 -18.27
CA MET A 186 -4.55 3.49 -17.81
C MET A 186 -3.08 3.87 -18.05
N LEU A 187 -2.77 4.52 -19.17
CA LEU A 187 -1.42 5.00 -19.46
C LEU A 187 -0.99 6.10 -18.47
N ALA A 188 -1.88 7.05 -18.14
CA ALA A 188 -1.59 8.10 -17.17
C ALA A 188 -1.36 7.52 -15.76
N ASP A 189 -2.26 6.62 -15.32
CA ASP A 189 -2.18 5.98 -14.00
C ASP A 189 -0.91 5.12 -13.84
N SER A 190 -0.59 4.31 -14.86
CA SER A 190 0.62 3.47 -14.83
C SER A 190 1.90 4.31 -14.85
N LYS A 191 1.95 5.43 -15.58
CA LYS A 191 3.08 6.37 -15.53
C LYS A 191 3.27 6.98 -14.13
N ALA A 192 2.19 7.43 -13.50
CA ALA A 192 2.27 7.99 -12.14
C ALA A 192 2.76 6.94 -11.12
N LYS A 193 2.28 5.70 -11.21
CA LYS A 193 2.75 4.59 -10.35
C LYS A 193 4.20 4.21 -10.60
N ILE A 194 4.66 4.20 -11.85
CA ILE A 194 6.07 3.95 -12.20
C ILE A 194 6.97 4.96 -11.49
N GLU A 195 6.64 6.25 -11.57
CA GLU A 195 7.43 7.29 -10.91
C GLU A 195 7.44 7.12 -9.38
N PHE A 196 6.28 6.90 -8.78
CA PHE A 196 6.18 6.61 -7.34
C PHE A 196 7.05 5.41 -6.92
N LEU A 197 7.00 4.31 -7.68
CA LEU A 197 7.81 3.12 -7.40
C LEU A 197 9.30 3.38 -7.58
N ARG A 198 9.72 4.14 -8.59
CA ARG A 198 11.11 4.57 -8.79
C ARG A 198 11.62 5.38 -7.61
N LEU A 199 10.84 6.36 -7.15
CA LEU A 199 11.14 7.17 -5.96
C LEU A 199 11.25 6.31 -4.71
N ARG A 200 10.34 5.34 -4.51
CA ARG A 200 10.38 4.43 -3.36
C ARG A 200 11.59 3.52 -3.39
N ILE A 201 11.95 2.97 -4.56
CA ILE A 201 13.16 2.16 -4.76
C ILE A 201 14.41 2.99 -4.47
N LEU A 202 14.48 4.22 -4.98
CA LEU A 202 15.59 5.13 -4.73
C LEU A 202 15.77 5.37 -3.22
N LYS A 203 14.66 5.65 -2.51
CA LYS A 203 14.66 5.85 -1.06
C LYS A 203 15.13 4.60 -0.29
N VAL A 204 14.65 3.42 -0.66
CA VAL A 204 15.07 2.15 -0.03
C VAL A 204 16.56 1.86 -0.30
N ARG A 205 17.06 2.12 -1.51
CA ARG A 205 18.48 1.98 -1.84
C ARG A 205 19.36 3.00 -1.11
N GLN A 206 18.90 4.24 -0.96
CA GLN A 206 19.60 5.27 -0.19
C GLN A 206 19.68 4.89 1.29
N ASN A 207 18.59 4.40 1.87
CA ASN A 207 18.59 3.85 3.23
C ASN A 207 19.58 2.69 3.39
N LYS A 208 19.70 1.82 2.37
CA LYS A 208 20.66 0.70 2.37
C LYS A 208 22.12 1.17 2.26
N LEU A 209 22.41 2.20 1.46
CA LEU A 209 23.75 2.78 1.35
C LEU A 209 24.16 3.53 2.63
N ASN A 210 23.23 4.28 3.24
CA ASN A 210 23.46 4.94 4.52
C ASN A 210 23.73 3.93 5.66
N ASN A 211 23.12 2.74 5.64
CA ASN A 211 23.40 1.69 6.62
C ASN A 211 24.75 0.98 6.41
N LYS A 212 25.27 0.90 5.18
CA LYS A 212 26.55 0.22 4.90
C LYS A 212 27.79 1.04 5.24
N VAL A 213 27.71 2.37 5.20
CA VAL A 213 28.82 3.27 5.59
C VAL A 213 29.04 3.27 7.12
N ALA A 214 28.05 2.79 7.90
CA ALA A 214 28.14 2.71 9.36
C ALA A 214 28.93 1.49 9.88
N GLU A 215 29.21 0.47 9.05
CA GLU A 215 29.87 -0.76 9.53
C GLU A 215 31.40 -0.75 9.41
N GLU A 216 32.01 0.17 8.64
CA GLU A 216 33.47 0.18 8.45
C GLU A 216 34.23 1.11 9.41
N ASN A 217 33.53 2.04 10.08
CA ASN A 217 34.13 2.90 11.11
C ASN A 217 33.43 2.67 12.45
N GLY A 218 34.10 1.93 13.34
CA GLY A 218 33.62 1.54 14.66
C GLY A 218 33.45 2.69 15.66
N GLU A 219 32.53 3.61 15.38
CA GLU A 219 31.99 4.54 16.37
C GLU A 219 30.47 4.62 16.21
N GLY A 220 29.77 3.94 17.12
CA GLY A 220 28.32 3.90 17.16
C GLY A 220 27.71 5.30 17.29
N ARG A 221 27.08 5.79 16.21
CA ARG A 221 26.06 6.83 16.28
C ARG A 221 24.87 6.47 15.40
N PRO A 222 23.62 6.55 15.90
CA PRO A 222 22.43 6.22 15.14
C PRO A 222 22.15 7.32 14.11
N ARG A 223 22.57 7.14 12.86
CA ARG A 223 22.38 8.09 11.75
C ARG A 223 21.00 8.02 11.06
N GLU A 224 20.00 7.37 11.65
CA GLU A 224 18.59 7.73 11.36
C GLU A 224 18.26 9.14 11.82
N LEU A 225 19.05 9.67 12.77
CA LEU A 225 19.00 11.07 13.16
C LEU A 225 19.71 11.99 12.18
N GLU A 226 20.59 11.58 11.27
CA GLU A 226 21.40 12.57 10.53
C GLU A 226 20.60 13.27 9.43
N ASN A 227 19.81 12.55 8.63
CA ASN A 227 18.85 13.20 7.70
C ASN A 227 17.74 13.95 8.46
N SER A 228 17.39 13.53 9.68
CA SER A 228 16.44 14.27 10.53
C SER A 228 17.08 15.46 11.25
N LEU A 229 18.39 15.44 11.52
CA LEU A 229 19.13 16.46 12.24
C LEU A 229 19.57 17.54 11.27
N GLU A 230 20.07 17.19 10.08
CA GLU A 230 20.36 18.18 9.03
C GLU A 230 19.09 18.92 8.63
N ASP A 231 17.97 18.21 8.39
CA ASP A 231 16.68 18.84 8.10
C ASP A 231 16.19 19.71 9.27
N ARG A 232 16.38 19.26 10.52
CA ARG A 232 15.99 20.04 11.71
C ARG A 232 16.92 21.21 11.99
N ILE A 233 18.22 21.08 11.71
CA ILE A 233 19.21 22.15 11.78
C ILE A 233 18.90 23.19 10.72
N ASP A 234 18.57 22.78 9.49
CA ASP A 234 18.22 23.68 8.41
C ASP A 234 16.86 24.36 8.65
N GLU A 235 15.89 23.64 9.22
CA GLU A 235 14.63 24.21 9.70
C GLU A 235 14.87 25.23 10.82
N LEU A 236 15.70 24.91 11.82
CA LEU A 236 16.06 25.83 12.90
C LEU A 236 16.82 27.05 12.38
N ARG A 237 17.78 26.88 11.46
CA ARG A 237 18.48 27.98 10.78
C ARG A 237 17.54 28.84 9.96
N HIS A 238 16.52 28.25 9.34
CA HIS A 238 15.51 28.98 8.61
C HIS A 238 14.61 29.80 9.55
N ARG A 239 14.11 29.18 10.63
CA ARG A 239 13.34 29.85 11.68
C ARG A 239 14.13 30.99 12.33
N LEU A 240 15.40 30.76 12.66
CA LEU A 240 16.31 31.77 13.21
C LEU A 240 16.46 32.97 12.26
N ARG A 241 16.64 32.72 10.95
CA ARG A 241 16.70 33.79 9.95
C ARG A 241 15.40 34.60 9.87
N ILE A 242 14.26 33.93 9.93
CA ILE A 242 12.95 34.60 9.93
C ILE A 242 12.79 35.46 11.18
N GLU A 243 12.98 34.89 12.36
CA GLU A 243 12.79 35.63 13.62
C GLU A 243 13.79 36.79 13.74
N ALA A 244 15.05 36.63 13.32
CA ALA A 244 16.01 37.73 13.26
C ALA A 244 15.54 38.86 12.33
N ALA A 245 15.04 38.52 11.13
CA ALA A 245 14.51 39.50 10.19
C ALA A 245 13.25 40.21 10.73
N VAL A 246 12.39 39.48 11.46
CA VAL A 246 11.19 40.05 12.09
C VAL A 246 11.56 40.98 13.24
N VAL A 247 12.53 40.62 14.09
CA VAL A 247 13.06 41.48 15.15
C VAL A 247 13.63 42.78 14.57
N ASP A 248 14.47 42.68 13.53
CA ASP A 248 15.06 43.86 12.89
C ASP A 248 14.01 44.72 12.19
N GLY A 249 13.03 44.09 11.54
CA GLY A 249 11.87 44.77 10.95
C GLY A 249 11.05 45.53 12.00
N ALA A 250 10.74 44.89 13.14
CA ALA A 250 10.00 45.50 14.22
C ALA A 250 10.77 46.67 14.86
N LYS A 251 12.09 46.53 15.08
CA LYS A 251 12.96 47.63 15.54
C LYS A 251 12.95 48.80 14.57
N ASN A 252 13.02 48.53 13.26
CA ASN A 252 13.01 49.57 12.25
C ASN A 252 11.66 50.31 12.21
N VAL A 253 10.54 49.58 12.26
CA VAL A 253 9.20 50.17 12.34
C VAL A 253 9.03 51.03 13.59
N ILE A 254 9.48 50.56 14.77
CA ILE A 254 9.44 51.36 16.01
C ILE A 254 10.23 52.67 15.83
N ARG A 255 11.45 52.59 15.28
CA ARG A 255 12.28 53.77 15.03
C ARG A 255 11.62 54.76 14.06
N THR A 256 11.00 54.27 13.00
CA THR A 256 10.28 55.09 12.02
C THR A 256 9.04 55.74 12.63
N LEU A 257 8.25 54.98 13.40
CA LEU A 257 7.06 55.50 14.08
C LEU A 257 7.40 56.52 15.17
N GLN A 258 8.52 56.33 15.88
CA GLN A 258 9.01 57.28 16.90
C GLN A 258 9.62 58.55 16.29
N SER A 259 10.19 58.46 15.08
CA SER A 259 10.71 59.62 14.34
C SER A 259 9.62 60.45 13.66
N THR A 260 8.37 59.97 13.62
CA THR A 260 7.26 60.65 12.94
C THR A 260 6.56 61.64 13.87
N LYS A 261 6.19 62.82 13.37
CA LYS A 261 5.55 63.91 14.16
C LYS A 261 4.21 63.51 14.79
N THR A 262 3.50 62.56 14.19
CA THR A 262 2.25 61.98 14.70
C THR A 262 2.46 60.50 15.01
N ILE A 263 2.53 60.16 16.30
CA ILE A 263 2.75 58.78 16.74
C ILE A 263 1.42 58.03 16.66
N ASP A 264 1.35 57.02 15.78
CA ASP A 264 0.30 56.01 15.85
C ASP A 264 0.59 55.08 17.02
N LYS A 265 -0.08 55.34 18.16
CA LYS A 265 0.08 54.56 19.39
C LYS A 265 -0.28 53.09 19.21
N LYS A 266 -1.23 52.77 18.32
CA LYS A 266 -1.68 51.40 18.10
C LYS A 266 -0.63 50.63 17.29
N ALA A 267 -0.14 51.23 16.20
CA ALA A 267 0.93 50.63 15.40
C ALA A 267 2.23 50.49 16.19
N LEU A 268 2.55 51.47 17.06
CA LEU A 268 3.72 51.41 17.95
C LEU A 268 3.61 50.27 18.96
N GLN A 269 2.45 50.12 19.61
CA GLN A 269 2.20 49.04 20.56
C GLN A 269 2.27 47.66 19.88
N GLU A 270 1.74 47.53 18.67
CA GLU A 270 1.80 46.29 17.90
C GLU A 270 3.25 45.95 17.53
N ALA A 271 4.03 46.92 17.07
CA ALA A 271 5.43 46.72 16.74
C ALA A 271 6.27 46.33 17.99
N GLN A 272 6.00 46.92 19.15
CA GLN A 272 6.63 46.55 20.42
C GLN A 272 6.27 45.13 20.87
N THR A 273 5.01 44.72 20.66
CA THR A 273 4.55 43.36 20.98
C THR A 273 5.20 42.33 20.05
N ARG A 274 5.24 42.61 18.74
CA ARG A 274 5.93 41.75 17.76
C ARG A 274 7.42 41.64 18.06
N LEU A 275 8.05 42.74 18.48
CA LEU A 275 9.45 42.74 18.89
C LEU A 275 9.66 41.81 20.10
N SER A 276 8.83 41.91 21.15
CA SER A 276 9.01 41.10 22.36
C SER A 276 8.73 39.62 22.12
N GLU A 277 7.69 39.30 21.35
CA GLU A 277 7.35 37.92 20.97
C GLU A 277 8.44 37.29 20.10
N SER A 278 8.91 38.00 19.08
CA SER A 278 9.95 37.49 18.17
C SER A 278 11.30 37.37 18.85
N SER A 279 11.65 38.30 19.76
CA SER A 279 12.86 38.19 20.59
C SER A 279 12.82 36.95 21.49
N ARG A 280 11.67 36.68 22.13
CA ARG A 280 11.50 35.48 22.96
C ARG A 280 11.58 34.18 22.14
N LYS A 281 11.05 34.17 20.92
CA LYS A 281 11.17 33.03 20.01
C LYS A 281 12.62 32.82 19.57
N LEU A 282 13.34 33.89 19.29
CA LEU A 282 14.75 33.86 18.93
C LEU A 282 15.61 33.33 20.08
N ASP A 283 15.33 33.72 21.33
CA ASP A 283 16.02 33.21 22.52
C ASP A 283 15.77 31.70 22.77
N LEU A 284 14.63 31.17 22.30
CA LEU A 284 14.28 29.76 22.42
C LEU A 284 14.84 28.89 21.29
N LEU A 285 15.21 29.48 20.15
CA LEU A 285 15.73 28.81 18.96
C LEU A 285 17.25 28.67 19.04
#